data_AF-A0A231GTC6-F1
#
_entry.id   AF-A0A231GTC6-F1
#
_cell.length_a   1.000
_cell.length_b   1.000
_cell.length_c   1.000
_cell.angle_alpha   90.00
_cell.angle_beta   90.00
_cell.angle_gamma   90.00
#
_symmetry.space_group_name_H-M   'P 1'
#
loop_
_entity.id
_entity.type
_entity.pdbx_description
1 polymer ?
#
loop_
_entity_poly.entity_id
_entity_poly.type
_entity_poly.pdbx_seq_one_letter_code
_entity_poly.pdbx_strand_id
1 'polypeptide(L)' 'MDVDQRAQDEYNERVDEALDETVWVHPGAQVNGYYRNSAGRAVVPCPWRLVDYWTMLRTPHPEDLTFLPHRKALS' A
#
# COMPACT_ATOMS: atom_id res chain seq x y z
N MET A 1 11.66 -13.16 -5.90
CA MET A 1 10.68 -12.31 -6.60
C MET A 1 10.57 -11.05 -5.79
N ASP A 2 10.62 -9.91 -6.46
CA ASP A 2 10.48 -8.59 -5.84
C ASP A 2 9.48 -7.76 -6.65
N VAL A 3 8.88 -6.74 -6.04
CA VAL A 3 7.96 -5.83 -6.73
C VAL A 3 8.74 -4.81 -7.55
N ASP A 4 8.24 -4.45 -8.72
CA ASP A 4 8.78 -3.34 -9.49
C ASP A 4 8.50 -2.01 -8.77
N GLN A 5 9.47 -1.10 -8.75
CA GLN A 5 9.34 0.17 -8.05
C GLN A 5 8.16 1.00 -8.57
N ARG A 6 7.91 1.00 -9.89
CA ARG A 6 6.77 1.73 -10.49
C ARG A 6 5.45 1.19 -9.94
N ALA A 7 5.31 -0.12 -9.86
CA ALA A 7 4.08 -0.75 -9.34
C ALA A 7 3.84 -0.41 -7.87
N GLN A 8 4.93 -0.35 -7.07
CA GLN A 8 4.84 0.10 -5.68
C GLN A 8 4.42 1.57 -5.57
N ASP A 9 4.97 2.44 -6.40
CA ASP A 9 4.68 3.88 -6.40
C ASP A 9 3.24 4.14 -6.83
N GLU A 10 2.78 3.53 -7.93
CA GLU A 10 1.39 3.59 -8.40
C GLU A 10 0.39 3.10 -7.34
N TYR A 11 0.74 2.05 -6.59
CA TYR A 11 -0.10 1.56 -5.50
C TYR A 11 -0.19 2.59 -4.36
N ASN A 12 0.95 3.18 -3.97
CA ASN A 12 1.00 4.18 -2.90
C ASN A 12 0.24 5.46 -3.27
N GLU A 13 0.34 5.92 -4.52
CA GLU A 13 -0.45 7.06 -5.03
C GLU A 13 -1.95 6.80 -4.87
N ARG A 14 -2.42 5.62 -5.28
CA ARG A 14 -3.83 5.23 -5.12
C ARG A 14 -4.26 5.11 -3.66
N VAL A 15 -3.38 4.63 -2.78
CA VAL A 15 -3.64 4.61 -1.33
C VAL A 15 -3.81 6.02 -0.80
N ASP A 16 -2.92 6.94 -1.18
CA ASP A 16 -2.94 8.31 -0.72
C ASP A 16 -4.23 9.02 -1.17
N GLU A 17 -4.58 8.92 -2.45
CA GLU A 17 -5.82 9.45 -3.02
C GLU A 17 -7.07 8.92 -2.29
N ALA A 18 -7.14 7.59 -2.08
CA ALA A 18 -8.29 6.99 -1.43
C ALA A 18 -8.36 7.32 0.06
N LEU A 19 -7.22 7.44 0.75
CA LEU A 19 -7.18 7.78 2.17
C LEU A 19 -7.62 9.24 2.40
N ASP A 20 -7.29 10.14 1.47
CA ASP A 20 -7.68 11.55 1.50
C ASP A 20 -9.20 11.77 1.43
N GLU A 21 -9.96 10.79 0.93
CA GLU A 21 -11.42 10.84 0.88
C GLU A 21 -12.10 10.29 2.16
N THR A 22 -11.32 9.88 3.17
CA THR A 22 -11.86 9.24 4.38
C THR A 22 -11.94 10.17 5.59
N VAL A 23 -12.72 9.77 6.60
CA VAL A 23 -12.75 10.47 7.90
C VAL A 23 -11.39 10.49 8.61
N TRP A 24 -10.45 9.60 8.22
CA TRP A 24 -9.15 9.45 8.87
C TRP A 24 -8.22 10.65 8.66
N VAL A 25 -8.42 11.45 7.61
CA VAL A 25 -7.67 12.68 7.31
C VAL A 25 -8.37 13.96 7.75
N HIS A 26 -9.57 13.88 8.35
CA HIS A 26 -10.33 15.06 8.74
C HIS A 26 -9.53 15.94 9.74
N PRO A 27 -9.37 17.26 9.49
CA PRO A 27 -8.48 18.14 10.26
C PRO A 27 -9.02 18.48 11.67
N GLY A 28 -10.26 18.09 11.97
CA GLY A 28 -11.01 18.51 13.16
C GLY A 28 -10.67 17.81 14.48
N ALA A 29 -9.82 16.78 14.49
CA ALA A 29 -9.46 16.09 15.73
C ALA A 29 -7.98 15.70 15.76
N GLN A 30 -7.29 16.00 16.86
CA GLN A 30 -5.99 15.41 17.19
C GLN A 30 -6.20 13.94 17.56
N VAL A 31 -6.30 13.09 16.54
CA VAL A 31 -6.46 11.65 16.72
C VAL A 31 -5.07 11.04 16.88
N ASN A 32 -4.70 10.72 18.12
CA ASN A 32 -3.51 9.94 18.42
C ASN A 32 -3.90 8.45 18.44
N GLY A 33 -3.33 7.65 17.53
CA GLY A 33 -3.64 6.23 17.40
C GLY A 33 -2.55 5.46 16.69
N TYR A 34 -2.64 4.13 16.73
CA TYR A 34 -1.64 3.21 16.17
C TYR A 34 -1.37 3.42 14.67
N TYR A 35 -2.37 3.94 13.93
CA TYR A 35 -2.29 4.20 12.49
C TYR A 35 -1.89 5.63 12.14
N ARG A 36 -1.23 6.36 13.03
CA ARG A 36 -0.70 7.70 12.73
C ARG A 36 0.81 7.74 12.91
N ASN A 37 1.51 8.35 11.95
CA ASN A 37 2.95 8.58 12.06
C ASN A 37 3.25 9.80 12.96
N SER A 38 4.54 10.07 13.19
CA SER A 38 4.99 11.21 14.00
C SER A 38 4.60 12.59 13.45
N ALA A 39 4.29 12.69 12.15
CA ALA A 39 3.76 13.89 11.51
C ALA A 39 2.23 14.00 11.62
N GLY A 40 1.57 13.06 12.29
CA GLY A 40 0.12 13.03 12.45
C GLY A 40 -0.63 12.61 11.18
N ARG A 41 0.04 12.06 10.17
CA ARG A 41 -0.59 11.51 8.97
C ARG A 41 -1.14 10.11 9.25
N ALA A 42 -2.35 9.83 8.80
CA ALA A 42 -2.90 8.47 8.82
C ALA A 42 -2.08 7.57 7.88
N VAL A 43 -1.70 6.38 8.34
CA VAL A 43 -0.94 5.38 7.58
C VAL A 43 -1.71 4.08 7.62
N VAL A 44 -2.42 3.80 6.52
CA VAL A 44 -3.22 2.58 6.35
C VAL A 44 -2.90 2.01 4.97
N PRO A 45 -2.51 0.73 4.85
CA PRO A 45 -2.11 0.16 3.57
C PRO A 45 -3.30 -0.14 2.63
N CYS A 46 -4.54 -0.16 3.14
CA CYS A 46 -5.74 -0.49 2.38
C CYS A 46 -6.94 0.37 2.82
N PRO A 47 -7.08 1.60 2.31
CA PRO A 47 -8.21 2.50 2.64
C PRO A 47 -9.54 2.12 1.97
N TRP A 48 -9.57 1.09 1.12
CA TRP A 48 -10.76 0.67 0.38
C TRP A 48 -11.67 -0.29 1.16
N ARG A 49 -12.89 -0.47 0.66
CA ARG A 49 -13.77 -1.56 1.11
C ARG A 49 -13.10 -2.90 0.83
N LEU A 50 -13.25 -3.85 1.75
CA LEU A 50 -12.58 -5.16 1.64
C LEU A 50 -12.92 -5.92 0.34
N VAL A 51 -14.13 -5.78 -0.18
CA VAL A 51 -14.53 -6.39 -1.46
C VAL A 51 -13.78 -5.80 -2.65
N ASP A 52 -13.53 -4.49 -2.66
CA ASP A 52 -12.79 -3.82 -3.72
C ASP A 52 -11.30 -4.21 -3.64
N TYR A 53 -10.75 -4.21 -2.42
CA TYR A 53 -9.37 -4.61 -2.17
C TYR A 53 -9.11 -6.06 -2.58
N TRP A 54 -10.01 -6.97 -2.20
CA TRP A 54 -9.92 -8.37 -2.62
C TRP A 54 -10.03 -8.54 -4.13
N THR A 55 -10.90 -7.77 -4.77
CA THR A 55 -11.06 -7.80 -6.24
C THR A 55 -9.79 -7.31 -6.93
N MET A 56 -9.18 -6.25 -6.42
CA MET A 56 -7.92 -5.69 -6.93
C MET A 56 -6.76 -6.69 -6.85
N LEU A 57 -6.68 -7.47 -5.76
CA LEU A 57 -5.56 -8.39 -5.51
C LEU A 57 -5.87 -9.85 -5.86
N ARG A 58 -6.95 -10.11 -6.62
CA ARG A 58 -7.44 -11.47 -6.84
C ARG A 58 -6.45 -12.34 -7.64
N THR A 59 -5.60 -11.73 -8.45
CA THR A 59 -4.55 -12.41 -9.22
C THR A 59 -3.30 -11.54 -9.27
N PRO A 60 -2.09 -12.12 -9.21
CA PRO A 60 -0.87 -11.34 -9.39
C PRO A 60 -0.79 -10.77 -10.81
N HIS A 61 -0.14 -9.62 -10.93
CA HIS A 61 0.26 -8.97 -12.18
C HIS A 61 1.73 -9.31 -12.43
N PRO A 62 2.07 -10.31 -13.27
CA PRO A 62 3.47 -10.71 -13.48
C PRO A 62 4.36 -9.58 -14.03
N GLU A 63 3.76 -8.63 -14.75
CA GLU A 63 4.38 -7.41 -15.28
C GLU A 63 4.92 -6.47 -14.19
N ASP A 64 4.38 -6.55 -12.97
CA ASP A 64 4.77 -5.74 -11.82
C ASP A 64 5.81 -6.45 -10.94
N LEU A 65 6.32 -7.61 -11.37
CA LEU A 65 7.17 -8.49 -10.57
C LEU A 65 8.50 -8.75 -11.26
N THR A 66 9.59 -8.50 -10.54
CA THR A 66 10.93 -8.91 -10.95
C THR A 66 11.26 -10.28 -10.36
N PHE A 67 11.45 -11.27 -11.23
CA PHE A 67 11.84 -12.62 -10.82
C PHE A 67 13.35 -12.73 -10.68
N LEU A 68 13.83 -12.57 -9.45
CA LEU A 68 15.24 -12.78 -9.12
C LEU A 68 15.67 -14.24 -9.40
N PRO A 69 16.85 -14.46 -10.00
CA PRO A 69 17.37 -15.80 -10.19
C PRO A 69 17.59 -16.50 -8.85
N HIS A 70 17.40 -17.81 -8.82
CA HIS A 70 17.70 -18.62 -7.65
C HIS A 70 19.19 -18.47 -7.28
N ARG A 71 19.50 -17.89 -6.10
CA ARG A 71 20.87 -17.83 -5.59
C ARG A 71 21.36 -19.26 -5.38
N LYS A 72 22.36 -19.70 -6.14
CA LYS A 72 23.13 -20.89 -5.78
C LYS A 72 23.74 -20.65 -4.40
N ALA A 73 23.57 -21.62 -3.49
CA ALA A 73 24.27 -21.61 -2.22
C ALA A 73 25.77 -21.51 -2.48
N LEU A 74 26.46 -20.63 -1.73
CA LEU A 74 27.91 -20.55 -1.77
C LEU A 74 28.46 -21.91 -1.32
N SER A 75 29.24 -22.55 -2.20
CA SER A 75 29.99 -23.77 -1.90
C SER A 75 31.17 -23.48 -1.00
#